data_AF-A0A4R7GJP0-F1
#
_entry.id   AF-A0A4R7GJP0-F1
#
_cell.length_a   1.000
_cell.length_b   1.000
_cell.length_c   1.000
_cell.angle_alpha   90.00
_cell.angle_beta   90.00
_cell.angle_gamma   90.00
#
_symmetry.space_group_name_H-M   'P 1'
#
loop_
_entity.id
_entity.type
_entity.pdbx_description
1 polymer ?
#
loop_
_entity_poly.entity_id
_entity_poly.type
_entity_poly.pdbx_seq_one_letter_code
_entity_poly.pdbx_strand_id
1 'polypeptide(L)'
;MQTLHIPHPDQAVSGDPDTSQFLGLAPFLRMSIAGDECTAIAQDLVTRAQQNPDDAVLWMNLSTVMLCLQRTELGLTIQHQALAMQQVYTLNAALRPAKVRVLMLMVPGILSANVPLDCLLENSDVELIYYYITPDAPFEAPIPEHDLLMVAISATDDNLFLLQQLENVTRQWPVPVINAPQHIPNSERHTASRLLQNKPGLVIAQAHPVTFSALTAVAAGETTLRDALADSDYPVILRPAGSHGGHGLEKITRREELADYLTRVQVEDYFLSQFIDYSNADGQFRKYRISLIDGVPYACHMAISSHWMVHYVNAFMYEDPKKREEEAAFLNHFAAFARRHQQALQAIYDTTQLDYLGIDCSETPDGELLVFEIDPAMVIHAMDLEVMFPHKQIHMNKVKTACRDLLLSRAFAHTDTSADALKGQA
;
A
#
# COMPACT_ATOMS: atom_id res chain seq x y z
N MET A 1 -23.07 -6.59 -13.79
CA MET A 1 -22.38 -7.67 -13.04
C MET A 1 -23.33 -8.84 -12.91
N GLN A 2 -23.10 -9.92 -13.65
CA GLN A 2 -23.74 -11.21 -13.36
C GLN A 2 -22.85 -11.91 -12.33
N THR A 3 -23.41 -12.12 -11.15
CA THR A 3 -22.79 -12.87 -10.05
C THR A 3 -22.63 -14.34 -10.47
N LEU A 4 -21.39 -14.79 -10.63
CA LEU A 4 -21.10 -16.21 -10.78
C LEU A 4 -21.20 -16.85 -9.37
N HIS A 5 -22.32 -17.53 -9.11
CA HIS A 5 -22.48 -18.36 -7.92
C HIS A 5 -21.66 -19.64 -8.09
N ILE A 6 -20.52 -19.73 -7.42
CA ILE A 6 -19.70 -20.94 -7.34
C ILE A 6 -19.90 -21.52 -5.93
N PRO A 7 -20.30 -22.78 -5.77
CA PRO A 7 -20.58 -23.36 -4.47
C PRO A 7 -19.28 -23.54 -3.66
N HIS A 8 -19.31 -23.08 -2.41
CA HIS A 8 -18.27 -23.26 -1.41
C HIS A 8 -18.10 -24.75 -1.05
N PRO A 9 -16.90 -25.35 -1.18
CA PRO A 9 -16.54 -26.50 -0.38
C PRO A 9 -16.08 -26.03 1.01
N ASP A 10 -16.52 -26.76 2.04
CA ASP A 10 -16.27 -26.53 3.46
C ASP A 10 -14.84 -26.06 3.78
N GLN A 11 -14.72 -24.81 4.22
CA GLN A 11 -13.63 -24.36 5.08
C GLN A 11 -14.19 -24.09 6.48
N ALA A 12 -14.14 -25.10 7.35
CA ALA A 12 -14.26 -24.86 8.77
C ALA A 12 -12.96 -24.23 9.29
N VAL A 13 -13.01 -22.95 9.71
CA VAL A 13 -13.08 -22.48 11.11
C VAL A 13 -12.89 -20.95 11.12
N SER A 14 -13.95 -20.20 11.44
CA SER A 14 -13.96 -19.15 12.47
C SER A 14 -15.41 -18.71 12.65
N GLY A 15 -15.91 -18.67 13.90
CA GLY A 15 -17.21 -18.04 14.17
C GLY A 15 -17.20 -16.58 13.70
N ASP A 16 -18.39 -15.97 13.57
CA ASP A 16 -18.49 -14.55 13.24
C ASP A 16 -17.53 -13.74 14.14
N PRO A 17 -16.71 -12.85 13.57
CA PRO A 17 -15.72 -12.11 14.34
C PRO A 17 -16.40 -11.30 15.44
N ASP A 18 -15.81 -11.30 16.64
CA ASP A 18 -16.34 -10.53 17.76
C ASP A 18 -16.16 -9.03 17.50
N THR A 19 -17.17 -8.41 16.88
CA THR A 19 -17.12 -7.00 16.49
C THR A 19 -17.19 -6.04 17.69
N SER A 20 -17.28 -6.54 18.94
CA SER A 20 -17.06 -5.70 20.13
C SER A 20 -15.59 -5.34 20.34
N GLN A 21 -14.68 -6.07 19.68
CA GLN A 21 -13.27 -5.75 19.63
C GLN A 21 -12.93 -5.06 18.31
N PHE A 22 -11.84 -4.30 18.30
CA PHE A 22 -11.31 -3.74 17.07
C PHE A 22 -10.72 -4.85 16.19
N LEU A 23 -11.15 -4.91 14.93
CA LEU A 23 -10.84 -6.02 14.03
C LEU A 23 -9.75 -5.73 13.00
N GLY A 24 -9.33 -4.47 12.86
CA GLY A 24 -8.44 -4.06 11.77
C GLY A 24 -9.11 -4.10 10.39
N LEU A 25 -8.30 -4.07 9.34
CA LEU A 25 -8.72 -4.16 7.94
C LEU A 25 -8.89 -5.59 7.47
N ALA A 26 -8.00 -6.49 7.90
CA ALA A 26 -7.78 -7.76 7.24
C ALA A 26 -9.02 -8.66 7.13
N PRO A 27 -9.88 -8.83 8.16
CA PRO A 27 -11.09 -9.63 8.04
C PRO A 27 -12.06 -9.09 6.99
N PHE A 28 -12.25 -7.78 6.95
CA PHE A 28 -13.18 -7.14 6.02
C PHE A 28 -12.66 -7.15 4.58
N LEU A 29 -11.34 -6.96 4.40
CA LEU A 29 -10.70 -7.06 3.09
C LEU A 29 -10.78 -8.48 2.54
N ARG A 30 -10.61 -9.50 3.39
CA ARG A 30 -10.74 -10.91 3.00
C ARG A 30 -12.13 -11.23 2.47
N MET A 31 -13.18 -10.78 3.17
CA MET A 31 -14.57 -10.92 2.71
C MET A 31 -14.78 -10.23 1.36
N SER A 32 -14.29 -8.99 1.21
CA SER A 32 -14.37 -8.24 -0.04
C SER A 32 -13.69 -8.98 -1.21
N ILE A 33 -12.50 -9.56 -0.97
CA ILE A 33 -11.75 -10.32 -1.99
C ILE A 33 -12.45 -11.64 -2.35
N ALA A 34 -13.09 -12.30 -1.38
CA ALA A 34 -13.87 -13.51 -1.62
C ALA A 34 -15.14 -13.26 -2.47
N GLY A 35 -15.49 -11.99 -2.71
CA GLY A 35 -16.74 -11.61 -3.38
C GLY A 35 -17.94 -11.61 -2.45
N ASP A 36 -17.72 -11.70 -1.13
CA ASP A 36 -18.78 -11.48 -0.16
C ASP A 36 -19.11 -9.99 -0.15
N GLU A 37 -20.40 -9.67 -0.28
CA GLU A 37 -20.87 -8.28 -0.32
C GLU A 37 -20.67 -7.53 1.01
N CYS A 38 -20.06 -8.14 2.04
CA CYS A 38 -19.96 -7.70 3.44
C CYS A 38 -21.25 -7.08 4.02
N THR A 39 -22.40 -7.30 3.38
CA THR A 39 -23.62 -6.52 3.63
C THR A 39 -24.27 -6.93 4.93
N ALA A 40 -24.23 -8.23 5.27
CA ALA A 40 -24.75 -8.73 6.53
C ALA A 40 -23.96 -8.17 7.74
N ILE A 41 -22.63 -8.23 7.68
CA ILE A 41 -21.78 -7.67 8.76
C ILE A 41 -21.91 -6.14 8.83
N ALA A 42 -22.03 -5.45 7.69
CA ALA A 42 -22.29 -4.02 7.66
C ALA A 42 -23.62 -3.66 8.32
N GLN A 43 -24.69 -4.41 8.04
CA GLN A 43 -26.02 -4.21 8.63
C GLN A 43 -26.03 -4.47 10.15
N ASP A 44 -25.32 -5.52 10.59
CA ASP A 44 -25.13 -5.79 12.02
C ASP A 44 -24.38 -4.64 12.72
N LEU A 45 -23.24 -4.21 12.15
CA LEU A 45 -22.45 -3.10 12.67
C LEU A 45 -23.23 -1.79 12.73
N VAL A 46 -24.04 -1.47 11.70
CA VAL A 46 -24.95 -0.31 11.73
C VAL A 46 -25.93 -0.43 12.90
N THR A 47 -26.58 -1.58 13.06
CA THR A 47 -27.57 -1.81 14.12
C THR A 47 -26.92 -1.65 15.50
N ARG A 48 -25.73 -2.23 15.70
CA ARG A 48 -25.01 -2.19 16.96
C ARG A 48 -24.46 -0.81 17.28
N ALA A 49 -23.91 -0.09 16.30
CA ALA A 49 -23.45 1.29 16.48
C ALA A 49 -24.60 2.24 16.81
N GLN A 50 -25.80 2.02 16.24
CA GLN A 50 -27.00 2.77 16.62
C GLN A 50 -27.47 2.49 18.04
N GLN A 51 -27.34 1.25 18.50
CA GLN A 51 -27.69 0.85 19.88
C GLN A 51 -26.65 1.32 20.91
N ASN A 52 -25.39 1.49 20.49
CA ASN A 52 -24.26 1.87 21.34
C ASN A 52 -23.50 3.05 20.70
N PRO A 53 -24.10 4.25 20.64
CA PRO A 53 -23.56 5.39 19.90
C PRO A 53 -22.22 5.90 20.44
N ASP A 54 -21.89 5.61 21.70
CA ASP A 54 -20.65 6.03 22.37
C ASP A 54 -19.51 5.00 22.23
N ASP A 55 -19.72 3.91 21.49
CA ASP A 55 -18.72 2.86 21.28
C ASP A 55 -17.89 3.14 20.01
N ALA A 56 -16.75 3.78 20.20
CA ALA A 56 -15.83 4.13 19.11
C ALA A 56 -15.33 2.92 18.30
N VAL A 57 -15.22 1.74 18.91
CA VAL A 57 -14.73 0.52 18.25
C VAL A 57 -15.74 0.04 17.21
N LEU A 58 -17.04 0.04 17.55
CA LEU A 58 -18.10 -0.29 16.59
C LEU A 58 -18.09 0.67 15.40
N TRP A 59 -17.94 1.98 15.65
CA TRP A 59 -17.86 2.97 14.58
C TRP A 59 -16.62 2.79 13.71
N MET A 60 -15.46 2.48 14.28
CA MET A 60 -14.23 2.25 13.51
C MET A 60 -14.31 0.98 12.66
N ASN A 61 -14.85 -0.11 13.22
CA ASN A 61 -15.13 -1.34 12.45
C ASN A 61 -16.11 -1.06 11.29
N LEU A 62 -17.18 -0.31 11.55
CA LEU A 62 -18.16 0.07 10.53
C LEU A 62 -17.55 0.93 9.42
N SER A 63 -16.72 1.92 9.77
CA SER A 63 -15.97 2.73 8.80
C SER A 63 -15.14 1.84 7.87
N THR A 64 -14.38 0.91 8.45
CA THR A 64 -13.47 0.03 7.71
C THR A 64 -14.23 -0.86 6.73
N VAL A 65 -15.38 -1.41 7.14
CA VAL A 65 -16.27 -2.17 6.24
C VAL A 65 -16.79 -1.30 5.09
N MET A 66 -17.24 -0.07 5.37
CA MET A 66 -17.74 0.84 4.34
C MET A 66 -16.65 1.20 3.32
N LEU A 67 -15.42 1.40 3.77
CA LEU A 67 -14.27 1.62 2.90
C LEU A 67 -13.97 0.38 2.02
N CYS A 68 -14.03 -0.83 2.58
CA CYS A 68 -13.90 -2.07 1.80
C CYS A 68 -15.01 -2.21 0.73
N LEU A 69 -16.21 -1.73 1.03
CA LEU A 69 -17.35 -1.70 0.09
C LEU A 69 -17.32 -0.52 -0.89
N GLN A 70 -16.21 0.22 -0.95
CA GLN A 70 -16.01 1.40 -1.80
C GLN A 70 -17.09 2.48 -1.57
N ARG A 71 -17.64 2.55 -0.35
CA ARG A 71 -18.51 3.64 0.11
C ARG A 71 -17.67 4.72 0.76
N THR A 72 -16.75 5.30 -0.01
CA THR A 72 -15.64 6.13 0.50
C THR A 72 -16.09 7.30 1.36
N GLU A 73 -17.00 8.16 0.86
CA GLU A 73 -17.46 9.35 1.61
C GLU A 73 -18.13 8.98 2.94
N LEU A 74 -18.98 7.94 2.92
CA LEU A 74 -19.65 7.44 4.11
C LEU A 74 -18.65 6.83 5.09
N GLY A 75 -17.72 6.02 4.59
CA GLY A 75 -16.66 5.39 5.39
C GLY A 75 -15.79 6.42 6.10
N LEU A 76 -15.37 7.48 5.40
CA LEU A 76 -14.59 8.59 5.97
C LEU A 76 -15.40 9.41 6.98
N THR A 77 -16.68 9.68 6.70
CA THR A 77 -17.57 10.37 7.66
C THR A 77 -17.68 9.59 8.98
N ILE A 78 -17.89 8.27 8.88
CA ILE A 78 -17.96 7.39 10.05
C ILE A 78 -16.61 7.29 10.76
N GLN A 79 -15.50 7.29 10.01
CA GLN A 79 -14.14 7.28 10.57
C GLN A 79 -13.91 8.53 11.44
N HIS A 80 -14.25 9.71 10.92
CA HIS A 80 -14.12 10.96 11.67
C HIS A 80 -14.94 10.93 12.97
N GLN A 81 -16.14 10.35 12.94
CA GLN A 81 -16.94 10.17 14.15
C GLN A 81 -16.24 9.26 15.16
N ALA A 82 -15.72 8.10 14.73
CA ALA A 82 -14.95 7.19 15.59
C ALA A 82 -13.73 7.89 16.21
N LEU A 83 -12.97 8.63 15.39
CA LEU A 83 -11.77 9.35 15.81
C LEU A 83 -12.03 10.56 16.70
N ALA A 84 -13.22 11.15 16.66
CA ALA A 84 -13.62 12.18 17.63
C ALA A 84 -13.83 11.61 19.04
N MET A 85 -14.11 10.31 19.16
CA MET A 85 -14.29 9.62 20.45
C MET A 85 -13.00 8.97 20.96
N GLN A 86 -12.23 8.36 20.05
CA GLN A 86 -11.04 7.58 20.39
C GLN A 86 -10.05 7.55 19.23
N GLN A 87 -8.79 7.86 19.50
CA GLN A 87 -7.71 7.90 18.51
C GLN A 87 -6.83 6.64 18.52
N VAL A 88 -6.92 5.81 19.57
CA VAL A 88 -6.07 4.63 19.78
C VAL A 88 -6.92 3.37 19.74
N TYR A 89 -6.57 2.41 18.87
CA TYR A 89 -7.25 1.11 18.75
C TYR A 89 -6.23 -0.01 18.85
N THR A 90 -6.53 -1.07 19.59
CA THR A 90 -5.61 -2.21 19.76
C THR A 90 -6.18 -3.44 19.08
N LEU A 91 -5.41 -3.98 18.12
CA LEU A 91 -5.63 -5.30 17.57
C LEU A 91 -4.77 -6.29 18.35
N ASN A 92 -5.44 -7.09 19.18
CA ASN A 92 -4.77 -8.07 20.04
C ASN A 92 -4.04 -9.14 19.21
N ALA A 93 -2.87 -9.56 19.67
CA ALA A 93 -2.18 -10.70 19.08
C ALA A 93 -3.04 -11.97 19.16
N ALA A 94 -3.13 -12.70 18.05
CA ALA A 94 -3.87 -13.97 17.97
C ALA A 94 -3.18 -15.07 18.80
N LEU A 95 -1.84 -15.09 18.77
CA LEU A 95 -1.02 -15.98 19.60
C LEU A 95 -0.57 -15.26 20.87
N ARG A 96 -0.90 -15.82 22.04
CA ARG A 96 -0.63 -15.21 23.35
C ARG A 96 0.41 -15.99 24.18
N PRO A 97 1.24 -15.32 24.99
CA PRO A 97 1.35 -13.86 25.13
C PRO A 97 1.98 -13.20 23.89
N ALA A 98 1.65 -11.93 23.64
CA ALA A 98 2.29 -11.17 22.56
C ALA A 98 3.80 -11.11 22.77
N LYS A 99 4.57 -11.24 21.69
CA LYS A 99 6.04 -11.15 21.70
C LYS A 99 6.53 -9.71 21.55
N VAL A 100 5.81 -8.90 20.79
CA VAL A 100 6.12 -7.50 20.49
C VAL A 100 4.80 -6.73 20.34
N ARG A 101 4.79 -5.50 20.85
CA ARG A 101 3.71 -4.51 20.69
C ARG A 101 4.21 -3.40 19.77
N VAL A 102 3.56 -3.24 18.62
CA VAL A 102 3.93 -2.23 17.61
C VAL A 102 2.92 -1.09 17.65
N LEU A 103 3.38 0.11 18.02
CA LEU A 103 2.61 1.34 17.86
C LEU A 103 2.72 1.81 16.41
N MET A 104 1.60 1.87 15.69
CA MET A 104 1.52 2.39 14.33
C MET A 104 0.97 3.80 14.37
N LEU A 105 1.78 4.80 13.99
CA LEU A 105 1.26 6.15 13.73
C LEU A 105 0.59 6.16 12.37
N MET A 106 -0.66 6.62 12.36
CA MET A 106 -1.55 6.58 11.21
C MET A 106 -2.24 7.92 11.01
N VAL A 107 -2.68 8.18 9.79
CA VAL A 107 -3.58 9.30 9.47
C VAL A 107 -4.99 8.79 9.18
N PRO A 108 -6.04 9.59 9.44
CA PRO A 108 -7.36 9.33 8.87
C PRO A 108 -7.29 9.25 7.35
N GLY A 109 -8.11 8.41 6.73
CA GLY A 109 -8.12 8.28 5.28
C GLY A 109 -8.65 6.95 4.77
N ILE A 110 -8.54 6.79 3.45
CA ILE A 110 -8.90 5.57 2.73
C ILE A 110 -7.92 4.42 3.04
N LEU A 111 -8.23 3.22 2.54
CA LEU A 111 -7.46 2.00 2.84
C LEU A 111 -5.97 2.07 2.46
N SER A 112 -5.60 2.93 1.51
CA SER A 112 -4.20 3.13 1.08
C SER A 112 -3.50 4.29 1.79
N ALA A 113 -4.14 4.95 2.75
CA ALA A 113 -3.51 6.07 3.48
C ALA A 113 -2.40 5.59 4.43
N ASN A 114 -2.49 4.33 4.89
CA ASN A 114 -1.57 3.77 5.86
C ASN A 114 -1.17 2.33 5.53
N VAL A 115 -0.07 1.86 6.10
CA VAL A 115 0.39 0.47 6.00
C VAL A 115 -0.59 -0.48 6.69
N PRO A 116 -1.22 -1.42 5.95
CA PRO A 116 -2.19 -2.36 6.50
C PRO A 116 -1.47 -3.60 7.05
N LEU A 117 -0.64 -3.41 8.09
CA LEU A 117 0.27 -4.46 8.59
C LEU A 117 -0.48 -5.70 9.12
N ASP A 118 -1.70 -5.52 9.60
CA ASP A 118 -2.59 -6.60 10.00
C ASP A 118 -2.84 -7.61 8.88
N CYS A 119 -2.87 -7.19 7.60
CA CYS A 119 -3.04 -8.09 6.44
C CYS A 119 -1.91 -9.13 6.32
N LEU A 120 -0.77 -8.92 6.99
CA LEU A 120 0.33 -9.88 7.11
C LEU A 120 0.35 -10.61 8.47
N LEU A 121 -0.23 -10.01 9.51
CA LEU A 121 -0.01 -10.40 10.90
C LEU A 121 -1.25 -10.98 11.63
N GLU A 122 -2.39 -11.16 10.94
CA GLU A 122 -3.66 -11.71 11.48
C GLU A 122 -3.50 -12.91 12.45
N ASN A 123 -2.59 -13.84 12.17
CA ASN A 123 -2.39 -15.07 12.96
C ASN A 123 -1.05 -15.09 13.72
N SER A 124 -0.49 -13.92 14.02
CA SER A 124 0.81 -13.78 14.65
C SER A 124 0.74 -13.57 16.17
N ASP A 125 1.91 -13.54 16.80
CA ASP A 125 2.14 -13.13 18.19
C ASP A 125 2.52 -11.65 18.31
N VAL A 126 2.21 -10.84 17.30
CA VAL A 126 2.45 -9.38 17.30
C VAL A 126 1.13 -8.67 17.62
N GLU A 127 1.17 -7.78 18.62
CA GLU A 127 0.06 -6.87 18.92
C GLU A 127 0.26 -5.56 18.14
N LEU A 128 -0.81 -5.08 17.50
CA LEU A 128 -0.78 -3.82 16.74
C LEU A 128 -1.64 -2.76 17.43
N ILE A 129 -1.03 -1.61 17.69
CA ILE A 129 -1.67 -0.47 18.34
C ILE A 129 -1.77 0.65 17.31
N TYR A 130 -2.97 0.89 16.80
CA TYR A 130 -3.29 1.89 15.79
C TYR A 130 -3.47 3.23 16.49
N TYR A 131 -2.59 4.18 16.24
CA TYR A 131 -2.66 5.53 16.81
C TYR A 131 -2.86 6.54 15.68
N TYR A 132 -4.07 7.07 15.57
CA TYR A 132 -4.42 8.08 14.57
C TYR A 132 -4.00 9.49 15.03
N ILE A 133 -3.29 10.20 14.16
CA ILE A 133 -2.80 11.57 14.37
C ILE A 133 -3.18 12.47 13.20
N THR A 134 -3.24 13.77 13.46
CA THR A 134 -3.42 14.82 12.44
C THR A 134 -2.37 15.92 12.64
N PRO A 135 -2.10 16.76 11.62
CA PRO A 135 -1.19 17.89 11.75
C PRO A 135 -1.56 18.88 12.86
N ASP A 136 -2.86 19.12 13.07
CA ASP A 136 -3.36 20.10 14.03
C ASP A 136 -3.31 19.59 15.48
N ALA A 137 -3.37 18.27 15.64
CA ALA A 137 -3.53 17.60 16.92
C ALA A 137 -2.67 16.31 17.01
N PRO A 138 -1.34 16.41 16.88
CA PRO A 138 -0.47 15.26 17.04
C PRO A 138 -0.44 14.85 18.52
N PHE A 139 -0.75 13.58 18.79
CA PHE A 139 -0.68 12.94 20.11
C PHE A 139 -1.68 13.44 21.18
N GLU A 140 -2.96 13.62 20.84
CA GLU A 140 -4.01 14.00 21.83
C GLU A 140 -4.28 12.94 22.92
N ALA A 141 -4.12 11.66 22.58
CA ALA A 141 -4.31 10.56 23.51
C ALA A 141 -2.98 10.15 24.20
N PRO A 142 -3.01 9.56 25.41
CA PRO A 142 -1.81 8.98 26.00
C PRO A 142 -1.19 7.94 25.06
N ILE A 143 0.12 8.03 24.85
CA ILE A 143 0.87 7.04 24.05
C ILE A 143 0.94 5.74 24.86
N PRO A 144 0.37 4.61 24.37
CA PRO A 144 0.46 3.34 25.06
C PRO A 144 1.90 2.83 25.13
N GLU A 145 2.24 2.02 26.13
CA GLU A 145 3.51 1.30 26.16
C GLU A 145 3.63 0.39 24.92
N HIS A 146 4.79 0.39 24.29
CA HIS A 146 5.06 -0.37 23.07
C HIS A 146 6.57 -0.65 22.94
N ASP A 147 6.91 -1.69 22.19
CA ASP A 147 8.30 -2.13 21.98
C ASP A 147 8.90 -1.54 20.69
N LEU A 148 8.04 -1.16 19.74
CA LEU A 148 8.40 -0.56 18.46
C LEU A 148 7.41 0.52 18.05
N LEU A 149 7.93 1.57 17.43
CA LEU A 149 7.15 2.54 16.69
C LEU A 149 7.25 2.23 15.19
N MET A 150 6.14 2.24 14.47
CA MET A 150 6.11 2.27 13.01
C MET A 150 5.41 3.54 12.55
N VAL A 151 6.06 4.32 11.69
CA VAL A 151 5.36 5.36 10.95
C VAL A 151 4.67 4.69 9.77
N ALA A 152 3.38 4.42 9.92
CA ALA A 152 2.59 3.67 8.94
C ALA A 152 1.99 4.57 7.86
N ILE A 153 2.40 5.83 7.74
CA ILE A 153 1.77 6.84 6.88
C ILE A 153 2.36 6.77 5.45
N SER A 154 1.50 6.80 4.42
CA SER A 154 1.95 6.91 3.02
C SER A 154 2.47 8.32 2.69
N ALA A 155 3.42 8.40 1.76
CA ALA A 155 4.02 9.63 1.28
C ALA A 155 3.14 10.32 0.22
N THR A 156 2.06 10.98 0.68
CA THR A 156 1.21 11.83 -0.16
C THR A 156 1.48 13.31 0.13
N ASP A 157 1.11 14.19 -0.80
CA ASP A 157 1.23 15.65 -0.63
C ASP A 157 0.58 16.13 0.68
N ASP A 158 -0.60 15.60 1.01
CA ASP A 158 -1.33 15.91 2.25
C ASP A 158 -0.57 15.51 3.52
N ASN A 159 0.26 14.47 3.44
CA ASN A 159 0.99 13.92 4.58
C ASN A 159 2.41 14.47 4.75
N LEU A 160 2.98 15.12 3.73
CA LEU A 160 4.38 15.58 3.75
C LEU A 160 4.67 16.52 4.94
N PHE A 161 3.75 17.43 5.25
CA PHE A 161 3.91 18.34 6.38
C PHE A 161 3.94 17.59 7.72
N LEU A 162 3.03 16.62 7.90
CA LEU A 162 2.99 15.80 9.12
C LEU A 162 4.24 14.93 9.25
N LEU A 163 4.68 14.30 8.16
CA LEU A 163 5.90 13.49 8.14
C LEU A 163 7.12 14.33 8.57
N GLN A 164 7.23 15.57 8.09
CA GLN A 164 8.29 16.49 8.51
C GLN A 164 8.21 16.83 10.00
N GLN A 165 7.01 17.03 10.55
CA GLN A 165 6.84 17.25 12.00
C GLN A 165 7.30 16.03 12.80
N LEU A 166 6.98 14.81 12.33
CA LEU A 166 7.35 13.56 12.97
C LEU A 166 8.86 13.32 12.99
N GLU A 167 9.65 13.87 12.07
CA GLU A 167 11.12 13.76 12.11
C GLU A 167 11.71 14.26 13.44
N ASN A 168 11.18 15.37 13.95
CA ASN A 168 11.67 15.94 15.20
C ASN A 168 11.20 15.11 16.41
N VAL A 169 9.96 14.63 16.36
CA VAL A 169 9.36 13.82 17.43
C VAL A 169 10.06 12.47 17.55
N THR A 170 10.30 11.80 16.42
CA THR A 170 10.82 10.43 16.39
C THR A 170 12.33 10.34 16.62
N ARG A 171 13.08 11.44 16.47
CA ARG A 171 14.53 11.48 16.72
C ARG A 171 14.92 11.07 18.16
N GLN A 172 14.04 11.34 19.12
CA GLN A 172 14.23 11.00 20.53
C GLN A 172 13.19 9.99 21.03
N TRP A 173 12.57 9.23 20.11
CA TRP A 173 11.59 8.23 20.50
C TRP A 173 12.25 7.16 21.39
N PRO A 174 11.60 6.71 22.47
CA PRO A 174 12.23 5.85 23.47
C PRO A 174 12.47 4.41 23.01
N VAL A 175 11.93 4.02 21.86
CA VAL A 175 12.08 2.70 21.26
C VAL A 175 12.39 2.81 19.76
N PRO A 176 12.89 1.76 19.10
CA PRO A 176 13.23 1.81 17.69
C PRO A 176 12.05 2.18 16.80
N VAL A 177 12.37 2.88 15.71
CA VAL A 177 11.41 3.37 14.73
C VAL A 177 11.58 2.60 13.42
N ILE A 178 10.50 1.96 12.98
CA ILE A 178 10.33 1.32 11.67
C ILE A 178 9.81 2.36 10.69
N ASN A 179 10.42 2.42 9.51
CA ASN A 179 10.15 3.42 8.47
C ASN A 179 10.26 4.84 9.04
N ALA A 180 11.47 5.22 9.48
CA ALA A 180 11.67 6.53 10.09
C ALA A 180 11.17 7.66 9.14
N PRO A 181 10.47 8.68 9.68
CA PRO A 181 9.64 9.58 8.87
C PRO A 181 10.44 10.42 7.87
N GLN A 182 11.71 10.73 8.13
CA GLN A 182 12.58 11.46 7.19
C GLN A 182 12.83 10.70 5.88
N HIS A 183 12.57 9.39 5.85
CA HIS A 183 12.82 8.51 4.72
C HIS A 183 11.55 8.27 3.89
N ILE A 184 10.37 8.43 4.47
CA ILE A 184 9.09 8.19 3.80
C ILE A 184 8.87 9.11 2.59
N PRO A 185 9.18 10.42 2.63
CA PRO A 185 9.05 11.29 1.45
C PRO A 185 9.83 10.82 0.22
N ASN A 186 10.88 9.99 0.38
CA ASN A 186 11.63 9.44 -0.75
C ASN A 186 10.83 8.40 -1.57
N SER A 187 9.69 7.90 -1.05
CA SER A 187 8.76 7.06 -1.79
C SER A 187 7.62 7.83 -2.45
N GLU A 188 7.47 9.14 -2.21
CA GLU A 188 6.49 9.97 -2.91
C GLU A 188 6.76 9.93 -4.42
N ARG A 189 5.72 9.88 -5.25
CA ARG A 189 5.80 9.62 -6.69
C ARG A 189 6.77 10.53 -7.44
N HIS A 190 6.63 11.84 -7.30
CA HIS A 190 7.51 12.80 -7.96
C HIS A 190 8.96 12.63 -7.47
N THR A 191 9.13 12.57 -6.16
CA THR A 191 10.41 12.47 -5.47
C THR A 191 11.16 11.19 -5.83
N ALA A 192 10.50 10.03 -5.70
CA ALA A 192 11.03 8.72 -6.07
C ALA A 192 11.43 8.68 -7.55
N SER A 193 10.55 9.17 -8.44
CA SER A 193 10.82 9.18 -9.87
C SER A 193 12.05 10.00 -10.24
N ARG A 194 12.35 11.07 -9.49
CA ARG A 194 13.56 11.90 -9.64
C ARG A 194 14.80 11.26 -9.02
N LEU A 195 14.70 10.73 -7.81
CA LEU A 195 15.84 10.16 -7.07
C LEU A 195 16.37 8.87 -7.69
N LEU A 196 15.48 8.09 -8.33
CA LEU A 196 15.80 6.81 -8.96
C LEU A 196 16.22 6.93 -10.43
N GLN A 197 16.29 8.14 -10.99
CA GLN A 197 16.81 8.33 -12.35
C GLN A 197 18.26 7.85 -12.46
N ASN A 198 18.59 7.28 -13.62
CA ASN A 198 19.95 6.87 -14.00
C ASN A 198 20.60 5.85 -13.03
N LYS A 199 19.81 5.10 -12.26
CA LYS A 199 20.31 3.97 -11.47
C LYS A 199 20.49 2.75 -12.39
N PRO A 200 21.65 2.08 -12.40
CA PRO A 200 21.88 0.97 -13.33
C PRO A 200 20.87 -0.17 -13.17
N GLY A 201 20.34 -0.65 -14.31
CA GLY A 201 19.35 -1.74 -14.35
C GLY A 201 17.94 -1.35 -13.89
N LEU A 202 17.69 -0.05 -13.65
CA LEU A 202 16.42 0.48 -13.22
C LEU A 202 15.93 1.52 -14.22
N VAL A 203 14.68 1.35 -14.65
CA VAL A 203 13.95 2.32 -15.46
C VAL A 203 12.76 2.82 -14.67
N ILE A 204 12.55 4.13 -14.65
CA ILE A 204 11.37 4.77 -14.07
C ILE A 204 11.05 6.02 -14.86
N ALA A 205 9.80 6.16 -15.27
CA ALA A 205 9.35 7.38 -15.93
C ALA A 205 9.28 8.52 -14.90
N GLN A 206 9.86 9.68 -15.21
CA GLN A 206 9.71 10.85 -14.35
C GLN A 206 8.24 11.28 -14.30
N ALA A 207 7.76 11.58 -13.10
CA ALA A 207 6.43 12.13 -12.86
C ALA A 207 6.53 13.64 -12.70
N HIS A 208 6.16 14.39 -13.73
CA HIS A 208 6.25 15.86 -13.74
C HIS A 208 4.94 16.47 -13.27
N PRO A 209 4.95 17.31 -12.22
CA PRO A 209 3.80 18.11 -11.86
C PRO A 209 3.48 19.07 -13.01
N VAL A 210 2.23 19.08 -13.47
CA VAL A 210 1.73 19.99 -14.50
C VAL A 210 0.32 20.44 -14.16
N THR A 211 -0.02 21.69 -14.46
CA THR A 211 -1.34 22.25 -14.14
C THR A 211 -2.33 22.04 -15.28
N PHE A 212 -3.62 22.11 -14.95
CA PHE A 212 -4.71 22.15 -15.93
C PHE A 212 -4.49 23.22 -17.01
N SER A 213 -4.07 24.41 -16.60
CA SER A 213 -3.81 25.53 -17.50
C SER A 213 -2.69 25.23 -18.50
N ALA A 214 -1.58 24.64 -18.03
CA ALA A 214 -0.48 24.24 -18.91
C ALA A 214 -0.92 23.18 -19.92
N LEU A 215 -1.65 22.14 -19.48
CA LEU A 215 -2.17 21.09 -20.37
C LEU A 215 -3.21 21.64 -21.35
N THR A 216 -4.01 22.63 -20.95
CA THR A 216 -4.97 23.31 -21.84
C THR A 216 -4.26 24.10 -22.94
N ALA A 217 -3.17 24.79 -22.62
CA ALA A 217 -2.36 25.49 -23.63
C ALA A 217 -1.76 24.50 -24.65
N VAL A 218 -1.33 23.31 -24.21
CA VAL A 218 -0.88 22.23 -25.11
C VAL A 218 -2.04 21.72 -25.97
N ALA A 219 -3.21 21.48 -25.38
CA ALA A 219 -4.40 21.03 -26.09
C ALA A 219 -4.86 22.03 -27.17
N ALA A 220 -4.75 23.33 -26.89
CA ALA A 220 -5.03 24.42 -27.83
C ALA A 220 -3.96 24.59 -28.92
N GLY A 221 -2.79 23.98 -28.77
CA GLY A 221 -1.65 24.14 -29.68
C GLY A 221 -0.89 25.44 -29.52
N GLU A 222 -1.07 26.12 -28.38
CA GLU A 222 -0.33 27.35 -28.02
C GLU A 222 1.09 27.02 -27.56
N THR A 223 1.27 25.84 -26.96
CA THR A 223 2.56 25.26 -26.55
C THR A 223 2.62 23.79 -26.97
N THR A 224 3.80 23.18 -26.86
CA THR A 224 4.00 21.75 -27.12
C THR A 224 4.12 20.95 -25.83
N LEU A 225 3.94 19.63 -25.89
CA LEU A 225 4.26 18.75 -24.75
C LEU A 225 5.73 18.90 -24.31
N ARG A 226 6.64 19.13 -25.27
CA ARG A 226 8.07 19.34 -24.99
C ARG A 226 8.35 20.59 -24.17
N ASP A 227 7.50 21.61 -24.31
CA ASP A 227 7.59 22.84 -23.51
C ASP A 227 7.12 22.61 -22.07
N ALA A 228 6.13 21.73 -21.86
CA ALA A 228 5.64 21.35 -20.53
C ALA A 228 6.52 20.29 -19.85
N LEU A 229 7.12 19.40 -20.64
CA LEU A 229 8.02 18.34 -20.21
C LEU A 229 9.12 18.13 -21.26
N ALA A 230 10.33 18.54 -20.93
CA ALA A 230 11.51 18.32 -21.76
C ALA A 230 11.62 16.85 -22.20
N ASP A 231 11.96 16.65 -23.46
CA ASP A 231 12.12 15.34 -24.10
C ASP A 231 10.89 14.42 -24.09
N SER A 232 9.69 14.92 -23.75
CA SER A 232 8.46 14.14 -23.95
C SER A 232 7.90 14.26 -25.36
N ASP A 233 7.38 13.14 -25.84
CA ASP A 233 6.48 13.07 -26.98
C ASP A 233 5.35 12.09 -26.65
N TYR A 234 4.30 12.10 -27.45
CA TYR A 234 3.28 11.08 -27.33
C TYR A 234 3.84 9.68 -27.66
N PRO A 235 3.39 8.60 -26.99
CA PRO A 235 2.37 8.60 -25.95
C PRO A 235 2.88 9.01 -24.56
N VAL A 236 2.02 9.71 -23.81
CA VAL A 236 2.24 10.09 -22.41
C VAL A 236 1.15 9.49 -21.52
N ILE A 237 1.41 9.43 -20.22
CA ILE A 237 0.45 9.06 -19.19
C ILE A 237 0.11 10.32 -18.38
N LEU A 238 -1.18 10.58 -18.21
CA LEU A 238 -1.69 11.62 -17.31
C LEU A 238 -2.40 10.99 -16.11
N ARG A 239 -2.09 11.53 -14.94
CA ARG A 239 -2.67 11.13 -13.66
C ARG A 239 -3.13 12.35 -12.87
N PRO A 240 -4.34 12.40 -12.31
CA PRO A 240 -4.72 13.42 -11.33
C PRO A 240 -3.81 13.37 -10.10
N ALA A 241 -3.35 14.53 -9.60
CA ALA A 241 -2.63 14.58 -8.32
C ALA A 241 -3.48 13.97 -7.19
N GLY A 242 -2.84 13.30 -6.23
CA GLY A 242 -3.51 12.58 -5.13
C GLY A 242 -4.24 11.27 -5.51
N SER A 243 -4.33 10.92 -6.80
CA SER A 243 -5.00 9.67 -7.21
C SER A 243 -4.11 8.42 -7.07
N HIS A 244 -4.74 7.32 -6.64
CA HIS A 244 -4.12 6.01 -6.46
C HIS A 244 -4.91 4.95 -7.24
N GLY A 245 -4.35 3.74 -7.38
CA GLY A 245 -5.07 2.60 -7.98
C GLY A 245 -5.50 2.76 -9.44
N GLY A 246 -4.95 3.75 -10.16
CA GLY A 246 -5.27 4.02 -11.57
C GLY A 246 -6.52 4.89 -11.80
N HIS A 247 -7.14 5.46 -10.77
CA HIS A 247 -8.30 6.34 -10.94
C HIS A 247 -7.94 7.61 -11.73
N GLY A 248 -8.61 7.80 -12.87
CA GLY A 248 -8.34 8.92 -13.78
C GLY A 248 -7.02 8.81 -14.56
N LEU A 249 -6.29 7.70 -14.43
CA LEU A 249 -5.05 7.47 -15.16
C LEU A 249 -5.34 7.12 -16.62
N GLU A 250 -4.85 7.93 -17.57
CA GLU A 250 -5.05 7.66 -19.00
C GLU A 250 -3.75 7.76 -19.80
N LYS A 251 -3.60 6.88 -20.81
CA LYS A 251 -2.57 6.97 -21.83
C LYS A 251 -3.07 7.85 -22.96
N ILE A 252 -2.43 8.98 -23.18
CA ILE A 252 -2.75 9.94 -24.22
C ILE A 252 -1.78 9.74 -25.38
N THR A 253 -2.30 9.52 -26.59
CA THR A 253 -1.48 9.23 -27.78
C THR A 253 -1.38 10.39 -28.77
N ARG A 254 -2.21 11.42 -28.59
CA ARG A 254 -2.25 12.61 -29.45
C ARG A 254 -2.97 13.77 -28.76
N ARG A 255 -2.82 14.97 -29.32
CA ARG A 255 -3.36 16.22 -28.77
C ARG A 255 -4.89 16.22 -28.63
N GLU A 256 -5.63 15.62 -29.56
CA GLU A 256 -7.09 15.62 -29.45
C GLU A 256 -7.55 14.76 -28.26
N GLU A 257 -6.86 13.65 -27.96
CA GLU A 257 -7.14 12.83 -26.78
C GLU A 257 -6.82 13.58 -25.48
N LEU A 258 -5.81 14.44 -25.48
CA LEU A 258 -5.53 15.34 -24.36
C LEU A 258 -6.70 16.29 -24.12
N ALA A 259 -7.20 16.94 -25.18
CA ALA A 259 -8.34 17.84 -25.09
C ALA A 259 -9.56 17.10 -24.53
N ASP A 260 -9.88 15.92 -25.07
CA ASP A 260 -11.00 15.11 -24.60
C ASP A 260 -10.84 14.72 -23.12
N TYR A 261 -9.63 14.31 -22.70
CA TYR A 261 -9.33 13.95 -21.31
C TYR A 261 -9.61 15.11 -20.33
N LEU A 262 -9.13 16.31 -20.65
CA LEU A 262 -9.30 17.51 -19.80
C LEU A 262 -10.78 17.94 -19.67
N THR A 263 -11.66 17.53 -20.59
CA THR A 263 -13.11 17.78 -20.43
C THR A 263 -13.76 16.86 -19.39
N ARG A 264 -13.23 15.64 -19.21
CA ARG A 264 -13.80 14.62 -18.32
C ARG A 264 -13.17 14.65 -16.94
N VAL A 265 -11.87 14.92 -16.88
CA VAL A 265 -11.09 14.92 -15.65
C VAL A 265 -10.63 16.34 -15.39
N GLN A 266 -11.28 17.01 -14.45
CA GLN A 266 -11.06 18.42 -14.13
C GLN A 266 -10.54 18.55 -12.69
N VAL A 267 -9.23 18.40 -12.57
CA VAL A 267 -8.47 18.76 -11.36
C VAL A 267 -7.48 19.88 -11.68
N GLU A 268 -6.99 20.57 -10.65
CA GLU A 268 -6.00 21.65 -10.82
C GLU A 268 -4.64 21.09 -11.26
N ASP A 269 -4.20 20.01 -10.61
CA ASP A 269 -2.85 19.46 -10.76
C ASP A 269 -2.84 18.01 -11.24
N TYR A 270 -1.88 17.71 -12.11
CA TYR A 270 -1.64 16.39 -12.68
C TYR A 270 -0.18 15.99 -12.55
N PHE A 271 0.08 14.69 -12.66
CA PHE A 271 1.38 14.15 -13.02
C PHE A 271 1.38 13.71 -14.49
N LEU A 272 2.36 14.20 -15.23
CA LEU A 272 2.66 13.81 -16.61
C LEU A 272 3.92 12.95 -16.64
N SER A 273 3.85 11.80 -17.30
CA SER A 273 4.98 10.89 -17.50
C SER A 273 5.02 10.36 -18.93
N GLN A 274 6.19 9.97 -19.40
CA GLN A 274 6.28 9.20 -20.66
C GLN A 274 5.65 7.82 -20.48
N PHE A 275 4.93 7.34 -21.50
CA PHE A 275 4.49 5.94 -21.52
C PHE A 275 5.66 5.06 -21.97
N ILE A 276 6.04 4.10 -21.12
CA ILE A 276 7.03 3.09 -21.44
C ILE A 276 6.28 1.81 -21.80
N ASP A 277 6.44 1.35 -23.05
CA ASP A 277 5.87 0.07 -23.46
C ASP A 277 6.71 -1.07 -22.88
N TYR A 278 6.08 -1.87 -22.02
CA TYR A 278 6.67 -3.03 -21.36
C TYR A 278 5.93 -4.32 -21.73
N SER A 279 5.19 -4.33 -22.84
CA SER A 279 4.61 -5.56 -23.35
C SER A 279 5.71 -6.57 -23.69
N ASN A 280 5.48 -7.83 -23.32
CA ASN A 280 6.36 -8.92 -23.72
C ASN A 280 6.07 -9.31 -25.18
N ALA A 281 6.83 -10.28 -25.71
CA ALA A 281 6.70 -10.76 -27.10
C ALA A 281 5.32 -11.31 -27.46
N ASP A 282 4.49 -11.68 -26.48
CA ASP A 282 3.10 -12.12 -26.70
C ASP A 282 2.09 -10.97 -26.74
N GLY A 283 2.54 -9.71 -26.63
CA GLY A 283 1.71 -8.52 -26.62
C GLY A 283 0.97 -8.27 -25.29
N GLN A 284 1.23 -9.06 -24.25
CA GLN A 284 0.66 -8.86 -22.92
C GLN A 284 1.64 -8.17 -21.97
N PHE A 285 1.08 -7.57 -20.92
CA PHE A 285 1.78 -6.85 -19.88
C PHE A 285 1.82 -7.70 -18.60
N ARG A 286 3.00 -7.87 -18.00
CA ARG A 286 3.15 -8.43 -16.65
C ARG A 286 3.47 -7.33 -15.65
N LYS A 287 2.77 -7.32 -14.53
CA LYS A 287 3.10 -6.46 -13.39
C LYS A 287 3.39 -7.33 -12.19
N TYR A 288 4.52 -7.08 -11.54
CA TYR A 288 4.95 -7.74 -10.32
C TYR A 288 4.73 -6.81 -9.13
N ARG A 289 4.24 -7.36 -8.02
CA ARG A 289 4.33 -6.71 -6.71
C ARG A 289 5.36 -7.43 -5.85
N ILE A 290 6.29 -6.64 -5.32
CA ILE A 290 7.40 -7.09 -4.47
C ILE A 290 7.31 -6.31 -3.15
N SER A 291 7.60 -6.99 -2.05
CA SER A 291 7.88 -6.36 -0.75
C SER A 291 9.38 -6.33 -0.53
N LEU A 292 9.93 -5.18 -0.19
CA LEU A 292 11.31 -5.01 0.25
C LEU A 292 11.28 -4.86 1.77
N ILE A 293 11.81 -5.86 2.47
CA ILE A 293 11.80 -5.95 3.93
C ILE A 293 13.24 -6.04 4.40
N ASP A 294 13.72 -5.02 5.12
CA ASP A 294 15.11 -4.88 5.55
C ASP A 294 16.10 -5.01 4.36
N GLY A 295 15.74 -4.41 3.22
CA GLY A 295 16.51 -4.48 1.98
C GLY A 295 16.44 -5.83 1.23
N VAL A 296 15.72 -6.82 1.77
CA VAL A 296 15.55 -8.13 1.13
C VAL A 296 14.23 -8.17 0.34
N PRO A 297 14.27 -8.50 -0.97
CA PRO A 297 13.06 -8.55 -1.78
C PRO A 297 12.31 -9.87 -1.59
N TYR A 298 10.98 -9.81 -1.58
CA TYR A 298 10.05 -10.93 -1.54
C TYR A 298 8.91 -10.73 -2.55
N ALA A 299 8.60 -11.75 -3.36
CA ALA A 299 7.47 -11.67 -4.27
C ALA A 299 6.14 -11.79 -3.56
N CYS A 300 5.18 -10.94 -3.93
CA CYS A 300 3.82 -10.97 -3.43
C CYS A 300 2.84 -11.55 -4.46
N HIS A 301 2.84 -11.00 -5.68
CA HIS A 301 2.00 -11.50 -6.79
C HIS A 301 2.51 -11.04 -8.16
N MET A 302 1.97 -11.66 -9.20
CA MET A 302 2.11 -11.20 -10.59
C MET A 302 0.74 -11.18 -11.25
N ALA A 303 0.42 -10.06 -11.92
CA ALA A 303 -0.78 -9.93 -12.73
C ALA A 303 -0.43 -9.81 -14.21
N ILE A 304 -1.27 -10.39 -15.08
CA ILE A 304 -1.08 -10.40 -16.53
C ILE A 304 -2.30 -9.83 -17.21
N SER A 305 -2.13 -8.88 -18.14
CA SER A 305 -3.25 -8.27 -18.86
C SER A 305 -2.89 -7.96 -20.29
N SER A 306 -3.91 -7.91 -21.16
CA SER A 306 -3.79 -7.34 -22.50
C SER A 306 -3.81 -5.81 -22.47
N HIS A 307 -4.14 -5.20 -21.33
CA HIS A 307 -4.12 -3.76 -21.12
C HIS A 307 -2.95 -3.35 -20.21
N TRP A 308 -2.29 -2.25 -20.56
CA TRP A 308 -1.05 -1.79 -19.90
C TRP A 308 -1.26 -1.32 -18.46
N MET A 309 -2.45 -0.85 -18.07
CA MET A 309 -2.74 -0.48 -16.68
C MET A 309 -3.15 -1.72 -15.91
N VAL A 310 -2.16 -2.44 -15.39
CA VAL A 310 -2.38 -3.73 -14.73
C VAL A 310 -2.66 -3.54 -13.24
N HIS A 311 -3.85 -3.97 -12.82
CA HIS A 311 -4.20 -4.23 -11.43
C HIS A 311 -4.71 -5.66 -11.31
N TYR A 312 -4.37 -6.35 -10.22
CA TYR A 312 -4.73 -7.75 -10.03
C TYR A 312 -6.24 -7.99 -10.19
N VAL A 313 -7.06 -7.09 -9.62
CA VAL A 313 -8.53 -7.09 -9.70
C VAL A 313 -9.08 -6.92 -11.12
N ASN A 314 -8.33 -6.28 -12.03
CA ASN A 314 -8.75 -6.02 -13.41
C ASN A 314 -8.04 -6.94 -14.43
N ALA A 315 -7.16 -7.82 -13.97
CA ALA A 315 -6.34 -8.69 -14.81
C ALA A 315 -7.01 -10.03 -15.13
N PHE A 316 -8.19 -10.32 -14.56
CA PHE A 316 -8.93 -11.57 -14.73
C PHE A 316 -8.10 -12.82 -14.39
N MET A 317 -7.36 -12.75 -13.27
CA MET A 317 -6.49 -13.84 -12.79
C MET A 317 -7.28 -15.04 -12.27
N TYR A 318 -8.51 -14.82 -11.80
CA TYR A 318 -9.39 -15.86 -11.26
C TYR A 318 -10.00 -16.72 -12.38
N GLU A 319 -10.16 -16.14 -13.56
CA GLU A 319 -10.83 -16.76 -14.70
C GLU A 319 -9.85 -17.53 -15.61
N ASP A 320 -8.58 -17.14 -15.65
CA ASP A 320 -7.59 -17.72 -16.56
C ASP A 320 -6.55 -18.60 -15.84
N PRO A 321 -6.63 -19.95 -15.95
CA PRO A 321 -5.67 -20.85 -15.32
C PRO A 321 -4.24 -20.68 -15.84
N LYS A 322 -4.04 -20.27 -17.10
CA LYS A 322 -2.68 -20.08 -17.65
C LYS A 322 -1.99 -18.90 -16.99
N LYS A 323 -2.71 -17.83 -16.71
CA LYS A 323 -2.16 -16.69 -15.97
C LYS A 323 -1.75 -17.09 -14.55
N ARG A 324 -2.52 -17.97 -13.90
CA ARG A 324 -2.18 -18.51 -12.58
C ARG A 324 -0.95 -19.41 -12.62
N GLU A 325 -0.84 -20.26 -13.63
CA GLU A 325 0.35 -21.09 -13.85
C GLU A 325 1.60 -20.24 -14.08
N GLU A 326 1.50 -19.16 -14.86
CA GLU A 326 2.61 -18.23 -15.10
C GLU A 326 2.97 -17.46 -13.81
N GLU A 327 2.00 -16.98 -13.04
CA GLU A 327 2.27 -16.38 -11.72
C GLU A 327 2.97 -17.38 -10.79
N ALA A 328 2.50 -18.63 -10.72
CA ALA A 328 3.14 -19.67 -9.92
C ALA A 328 4.59 -19.89 -10.37
N ALA A 329 4.87 -19.91 -11.68
CA ALA A 329 6.22 -20.02 -12.21
C ALA A 329 7.10 -18.83 -11.79
N PHE A 330 6.58 -17.59 -11.88
CA PHE A 330 7.28 -16.40 -11.39
C PHE A 330 7.63 -16.51 -9.91
N LEU A 331 6.64 -16.78 -9.04
CA LEU A 331 6.88 -16.84 -7.60
C LEU A 331 7.89 -17.95 -7.24
N ASN A 332 7.77 -19.12 -7.86
CA ASN A 332 8.68 -20.25 -7.63
C ASN A 332 10.13 -19.97 -8.06
N HIS A 333 10.34 -19.13 -9.07
CA HIS A 333 11.66 -18.76 -9.59
C HIS A 333 12.10 -17.35 -9.16
N PHE A 334 11.43 -16.75 -8.18
CA PHE A 334 11.68 -15.36 -7.79
C PHE A 334 13.14 -15.10 -7.35
N ALA A 335 13.83 -16.07 -6.77
CA ALA A 335 15.24 -15.92 -6.41
C ALA A 335 16.16 -15.63 -7.62
N ALA A 336 15.79 -16.11 -8.82
CA ALA A 336 16.51 -15.77 -10.05
C ALA A 336 16.19 -14.33 -10.49
N PHE A 337 14.92 -13.93 -10.42
CA PHE A 337 14.48 -12.56 -10.68
C PHE A 337 15.20 -11.56 -9.76
N ALA A 338 15.18 -11.79 -8.45
CA ALA A 338 15.81 -10.92 -7.46
C ALA A 338 17.33 -10.79 -7.67
N ARG A 339 18.00 -11.88 -8.05
CA ARG A 339 19.44 -11.86 -8.35
C ARG A 339 19.76 -11.05 -9.61
N ARG A 340 18.96 -11.21 -10.67
CA ARG A 340 19.10 -10.45 -11.93
C ARG A 340 18.93 -8.95 -11.67
N HIS A 341 17.98 -8.60 -10.81
CA HIS A 341 17.62 -7.21 -10.50
C HIS A 341 18.24 -6.68 -9.21
N GLN A 342 19.24 -7.36 -8.65
CA GLN A 342 19.81 -7.04 -7.34
C GLN A 342 20.30 -5.58 -7.27
N GLN A 343 20.95 -5.09 -8.32
CA GLN A 343 21.47 -3.72 -8.36
C GLN A 343 20.35 -2.67 -8.33
N ALA A 344 19.26 -2.89 -9.08
CA ALA A 344 18.11 -2.00 -9.10
C ALA A 344 17.36 -2.01 -7.76
N LEU A 345 17.13 -3.20 -7.20
CA LEU A 345 16.45 -3.36 -5.90
C LEU A 345 17.27 -2.74 -4.76
N GLN A 346 18.60 -2.91 -4.78
CA GLN A 346 19.49 -2.25 -3.83
C GLN A 346 19.45 -0.72 -4.00
N ALA A 347 19.45 -0.20 -5.24
CA ALA A 347 19.35 1.23 -5.47
C ALA A 347 18.04 1.84 -4.94
N ILE A 348 16.92 1.10 -5.00
CA ILE A 348 15.66 1.49 -4.38
C ILE A 348 15.84 1.54 -2.86
N TYR A 349 16.38 0.48 -2.26
CA TYR A 349 16.62 0.44 -0.81
C TYR A 349 17.54 1.55 -0.31
N ASP A 350 18.69 1.78 -0.97
CA ASP A 350 19.65 2.80 -0.57
C ASP A 350 19.07 4.22 -0.68
N THR A 351 18.15 4.41 -1.64
CA THR A 351 17.47 5.69 -1.87
C THR A 351 16.38 5.95 -0.84
N THR A 352 15.57 4.93 -0.54
CA THR A 352 14.44 5.10 0.38
C THR A 352 14.84 4.90 1.84
N GLN A 353 15.72 3.95 2.15
CA GLN A 353 16.09 3.51 3.49
C GLN A 353 14.90 3.05 4.34
N LEU A 354 13.80 2.65 3.68
CA LEU A 354 12.60 2.15 4.35
C LEU A 354 12.78 0.68 4.72
N ASP A 355 12.47 0.36 5.97
CA ASP A 355 12.54 -0.99 6.52
C ASP A 355 11.48 -1.92 5.91
N TYR A 356 10.32 -1.36 5.54
CA TYR A 356 9.23 -2.03 4.85
C TYR A 356 8.71 -1.16 3.71
N LEU A 357 8.79 -1.67 2.48
CA LEU A 357 8.39 -0.96 1.26
C LEU A 357 7.72 -1.90 0.25
N GLY A 358 6.59 -1.49 -0.31
CA GLY A 358 6.02 -2.14 -1.49
C GLY A 358 6.58 -1.57 -2.78
N ILE A 359 6.74 -2.41 -3.80
CA ILE A 359 7.19 -2.04 -5.14
C ILE A 359 6.25 -2.64 -6.18
N ASP A 360 5.72 -1.79 -7.05
CA ASP A 360 5.07 -2.19 -8.31
C ASP A 360 6.03 -2.01 -9.47
N CYS A 361 6.31 -3.09 -10.19
CA CYS A 361 7.29 -3.09 -11.27
C CYS A 361 6.95 -4.05 -12.42
N SER A 362 7.73 -3.96 -13.48
CA SER A 362 7.77 -4.89 -14.60
C SER A 362 9.22 -5.04 -15.11
N GLU A 363 9.38 -5.73 -16.24
CA GLU A 363 10.63 -5.80 -16.99
C GLU A 363 10.44 -5.08 -18.32
N THR A 364 11.39 -4.23 -18.70
CA THR A 364 11.44 -3.68 -20.06
C THR A 364 11.75 -4.80 -21.07
N PRO A 365 11.52 -4.59 -22.38
CA PRO A 365 11.92 -5.56 -23.40
C PRO A 365 13.43 -5.90 -23.37
N ASP A 366 14.27 -4.96 -22.92
CA ASP A 366 15.71 -5.13 -22.75
C ASP A 366 16.09 -5.81 -21.42
N GLY A 367 15.11 -6.09 -20.56
CA GLY A 367 15.28 -6.83 -19.31
C GLY A 367 15.70 -5.98 -18.10
N GLU A 368 15.52 -4.66 -18.15
CA GLU A 368 15.72 -3.77 -16.99
C GLU A 368 14.48 -3.75 -16.09
N LEU A 369 14.66 -3.46 -14.80
CA LEU A 369 13.55 -3.34 -13.85
C LEU A 369 12.81 -2.01 -14.07
N LEU A 370 11.61 -2.08 -14.64
CA LEU A 370 10.74 -0.93 -14.79
C LEU A 370 9.91 -0.72 -13.53
N VAL A 371 10.10 0.39 -12.82
CA VAL A 371 9.35 0.74 -11.60
C VAL A 371 8.20 1.68 -11.94
N PHE A 372 6.99 1.37 -11.47
CA PHE A 372 5.80 2.21 -11.62
C PHE A 372 5.49 3.02 -10.36
N GLU A 373 5.72 2.41 -9.21
CA GLU A 373 5.37 2.96 -7.91
C GLU A 373 6.13 2.23 -6.81
N ILE A 374 6.51 2.97 -5.76
CA ILE A 374 6.99 2.44 -4.50
C ILE A 374 6.23 3.13 -3.39
N ASP A 375 5.74 2.39 -2.40
CA ASP A 375 4.96 2.96 -1.29
C ASP A 375 4.94 1.96 -0.11
N PRO A 376 5.25 2.37 1.14
CA PRO A 376 5.07 1.50 2.30
C PRO A 376 3.62 1.05 2.50
N ALA A 377 2.62 1.83 2.10
CA ALA A 377 1.19 1.56 2.31
C ALA A 377 0.55 0.64 1.25
N MET A 378 1.35 0.02 0.38
CA MET A 378 0.82 -0.98 -0.55
C MET A 378 0.18 -2.15 0.20
N VAL A 379 -1.06 -2.48 -0.18
CA VAL A 379 -1.76 -3.65 0.36
C VAL A 379 -1.07 -4.93 -0.11
N ILE A 380 -0.52 -5.67 0.84
CA ILE A 380 0.10 -6.97 0.64
C ILE A 380 -0.60 -7.96 1.58
N HIS A 381 -1.12 -9.05 1.01
CA HIS A 381 -2.00 -9.96 1.74
C HIS A 381 -1.92 -11.39 1.19
N ALA A 382 -2.44 -12.35 1.97
CA ALA A 382 -2.57 -13.76 1.59
C ALA A 382 -4.04 -14.20 1.61
N MET A 383 -4.91 -13.42 0.98
CA MET A 383 -6.38 -13.57 1.08
C MET A 383 -7.02 -14.16 -0.18
N ASP A 384 -6.25 -14.38 -1.26
CA ASP A 384 -6.76 -15.09 -2.43
C ASP A 384 -7.18 -16.52 -2.07
N LEU A 385 -8.21 -17.02 -2.76
CA LEU A 385 -8.77 -18.35 -2.53
C LEU A 385 -7.70 -19.44 -2.75
N GLU A 386 -7.32 -20.14 -1.67
CA GLU A 386 -6.21 -21.11 -1.67
C GLU A 386 -6.42 -22.24 -2.69
N VAL A 387 -7.67 -22.67 -2.89
CA VAL A 387 -8.03 -23.68 -3.89
C VAL A 387 -7.68 -23.25 -5.32
N MET A 388 -7.66 -21.95 -5.60
CA MET A 388 -7.31 -21.40 -6.91
C MET A 388 -5.85 -20.92 -7.00
N PHE A 389 -5.28 -20.46 -5.88
CA PHE A 389 -3.94 -19.89 -5.80
C PHE A 389 -3.08 -20.58 -4.71
N PRO A 390 -2.88 -21.91 -4.77
CA PRO A 390 -2.15 -22.62 -3.72
C PRO A 390 -0.68 -22.18 -3.63
N HIS A 391 -0.09 -21.73 -4.74
CA HIS A 391 1.28 -21.19 -4.80
C HIS A 391 1.44 -19.92 -3.96
N LYS A 392 0.40 -19.08 -3.85
CA LYS A 392 0.49 -17.80 -3.13
C LYS A 392 0.72 -17.99 -1.64
N GLN A 393 0.10 -19.00 -1.01
CA GLN A 393 0.27 -19.22 0.43
C GLN A 393 1.73 -19.48 0.82
N ILE A 394 2.45 -20.26 0.00
CA ILE A 394 3.88 -20.56 0.23
C ILE A 394 4.72 -19.29 0.23
N HIS A 395 4.54 -18.42 -0.76
CA HIS A 395 5.36 -17.22 -0.91
C HIS A 395 4.92 -16.09 0.00
N MET A 396 3.62 -15.93 0.22
CA MET A 396 3.11 -14.98 1.21
C MET A 396 3.51 -15.35 2.63
N ASN A 397 3.64 -16.63 2.98
CA ASN A 397 4.20 -17.01 4.28
C ASN A 397 5.65 -16.54 4.44
N LYS A 398 6.46 -16.51 3.36
CA LYS A 398 7.82 -15.92 3.43
C LYS A 398 7.75 -14.43 3.73
N VAL A 399 6.84 -13.70 3.09
CA VAL A 399 6.63 -12.25 3.35
C VAL A 399 6.18 -12.03 4.79
N LYS A 400 5.21 -12.80 5.29
CA LYS A 400 4.72 -12.74 6.68
C LYS A 400 5.83 -13.02 7.68
N THR A 401 6.61 -14.08 7.47
CA THR A 401 7.75 -14.42 8.32
C THR A 401 8.80 -13.32 8.31
N ALA A 402 9.18 -12.80 7.14
CA ALA A 402 10.15 -11.71 7.03
C ALA A 402 9.68 -10.44 7.74
N CYS A 403 8.40 -10.08 7.58
CA CYS A 403 7.81 -8.95 8.27
C CYS A 403 7.85 -9.13 9.79
N ARG A 404 7.46 -10.31 10.29
CA ARG A 404 7.52 -10.62 11.72
C ARG A 404 8.97 -10.60 12.24
N ASP A 405 9.92 -11.15 11.49
CA ASP A 405 11.32 -11.23 11.88
C ASP A 405 11.99 -9.85 11.91
N LEU A 406 11.63 -8.94 10.99
CA LEU A 406 12.01 -7.52 11.06
C LEU A 406 11.57 -6.90 12.39
N LEU A 407 10.29 -7.07 12.75
CA LEU A 407 9.75 -6.50 14.00
C LEU A 407 10.46 -7.09 15.22
N LEU A 408 10.63 -8.40 15.29
CA LEU A 408 11.32 -9.02 16.43
C LEU A 408 12.79 -8.59 16.52
N SER A 409 13.52 -8.52 15.40
CA SER A 409 14.94 -8.18 15.42
C SER A 409 15.17 -6.76 15.92
N ARG A 410 14.34 -5.80 15.47
CA ARG A 410 14.45 -4.40 15.88
C ARG A 410 14.06 -4.21 17.34
N ALA A 411 13.01 -4.89 17.81
CA ALA A 411 12.59 -4.81 19.21
C ALA A 411 13.68 -5.33 20.17
N PHE A 412 14.23 -6.52 19.90
CA PHE A 412 15.16 -7.17 20.83
C PHE A 412 16.60 -6.64 20.75
N ALA A 413 17.04 -6.11 19.60
CA ALA A 413 18.33 -5.44 19.53
C ALA A 413 18.43 -4.24 20.51
N HIS A 414 17.30 -3.54 20.73
CA HIS A 414 17.21 -2.42 21.65
C HIS A 414 17.18 -2.82 23.14
N THR A 415 16.53 -3.94 23.48
CA THR A 415 16.52 -4.44 24.86
C THR A 415 17.91 -4.83 25.33
N ASP A 416 18.74 -5.40 24.46
CA ASP A 416 20.12 -5.78 24.80
C ASP A 416 21.01 -4.54 25.02
N THR A 417 20.86 -3.51 24.18
CA THR A 417 21.64 -2.26 24.31
C THR A 417 21.25 -1.43 25.54
N SER A 418 19.96 -1.35 25.85
CA SER A 418 19.48 -0.66 27.05
C SER A 418 19.87 -1.37 28.34
N ALA A 419 19.83 -2.71 28.37
CA ALA A 419 20.28 -3.50 29.52
C ALA A 419 21.79 -3.37 29.78
N ASP A 420 22.61 -3.25 28.73
CA ASP A 420 24.05 -3.03 28.86
C ASP A 420 24.39 -1.59 29.24
N ALA A 421 23.65 -0.58 28.76
CA ALA A 421 23.80 0.81 29.18
C ALA A 421 23.52 1.01 30.68
N LEU A 422 22.56 0.27 31.23
CA LEU A 422 22.25 0.29 32.68
C LEU A 422 23.32 -0.42 33.53
N LYS A 423 24.01 -1.44 32.99
CA LYS A 423 25.11 -2.12 33.69
C LYS A 423 26.42 -1.34 33.68
N GLY A 424 26.62 -0.46 32.69
CA GLY A 424 27.81 0.40 32.58
C GLY A 424 27.80 1.65 33.48
N GLN A 425 26.72 1.88 34.25
CA GLN A 425 26.57 3.02 35.16
C GLN A 425 26.58 2.62 36.65
N ALA A 426 26.92 1.37 36.97
CA ALA A 426 26.99 0.86 38.35
C ALA A 426 28.38 1.00 38.98
#